data_AF-A0AA92PHW9-F1
#
_entry.id   AF-A0AA92PHW9-F1
#
_cell.length_a   1.000
_cell.length_b   1.000
_cell.length_c   1.000
_cell.angle_alpha   90.00
_cell.angle_beta   90.00
_cell.angle_gamma   90.00
#
_symmetry.space_group_name_H-M   'P 1'
#
loop_
_entity.id
_entity.type
_entity.pdbx_description
1 polymer ?
#
loop_
_entity_poly.entity_id
_entity_poly.type
_entity_poly.pdbx_seq_one_letter_code
_entity_poly.pdbx_strand_id
1 'polypeptide(L)'
;MEYKLTLPLSNNTNQNQTVTVTLETPLKEDKLSQGGVRFRKPSLDFPFFRGTVRLRYFDDQGQQKTRYVHLWHRTGQVLEPLVQLVLPPSTKRIVLVDVIYPPDSTPPQVLSVRTLDK
;
A
#
# COMPACT_ATOMS: atom_id res chain seq x y z
N MET A 1 15.45 8.53 -4.70
CA MET A 1 15.83 7.18 -4.21
C MET A 1 14.84 6.18 -4.75
N GLU A 2 15.22 4.92 -5.00
CA GLU A 2 14.28 3.88 -5.43
C GLU A 2 14.16 2.81 -4.35
N TYR A 3 12.94 2.45 -3.98
CA TYR A 3 12.65 1.31 -3.10
C TYR A 3 12.05 0.19 -3.93
N LYS A 4 12.61 -1.02 -3.82
CA LYS A 4 12.11 -2.24 -4.48
C LYS A 4 11.70 -3.23 -3.41
N LEU A 5 10.41 -3.29 -3.13
CA LEU A 5 9.85 -4.08 -2.03
C LEU A 5 9.28 -5.38 -2.58
N THR A 6 9.64 -6.49 -1.93
CA THR A 6 9.07 -7.81 -2.21
C THR A 6 8.19 -8.20 -1.03
N LEU A 7 6.89 -8.37 -1.28
CA LEU A 7 5.90 -8.73 -0.28
C LEU A 7 5.48 -10.19 -0.48
N PRO A 8 6.02 -11.15 0.27
CA PRO A 8 5.58 -12.54 0.24
C PRO A 8 4.32 -12.71 1.09
N LEU A 9 3.16 -12.52 0.46
CA LEU A 9 1.86 -12.69 1.12
C LEU A 9 1.56 -14.18 1.28
N SER A 10 1.18 -14.61 2.48
CA SER A 10 0.82 -16.00 2.77
C SER A 10 -0.52 -16.09 3.48
N ASN A 11 -1.40 -16.96 2.99
CA ASN A 11 -2.62 -17.32 3.69
C ASN A 11 -2.43 -18.68 4.39
N ASN A 12 -2.19 -18.64 5.69
CA ASN A 12 -2.00 -19.85 6.52
C ASN A 12 -3.33 -20.34 7.13
N THR A 13 -4.46 -19.78 6.73
CA THR A 13 -5.80 -20.18 7.18
C THR A 13 -6.41 -21.22 6.24
N ASN A 14 -7.51 -21.83 6.68
CA ASN A 14 -8.32 -22.76 5.88
C ASN A 14 -9.43 -22.06 5.06
N GLN A 15 -9.44 -20.73 5.00
CA GLN A 15 -10.44 -19.92 4.29
C GLN A 15 -9.78 -18.97 3.29
N ASN A 16 -10.51 -18.55 2.25
CA ASN A 16 -10.04 -17.48 1.36
C ASN A 16 -9.83 -16.18 2.13
N GLN A 17 -8.70 -15.52 1.92
CA GLN A 17 -8.39 -14.22 2.51
C GLN A 17 -8.26 -13.18 1.40
N THR A 18 -8.97 -12.06 1.51
CA THR A 18 -8.80 -10.93 0.59
C THR A 18 -7.78 -9.98 1.18
N VAL A 19 -6.67 -9.75 0.48
CA VAL A 19 -5.58 -8.89 0.94
C VAL A 19 -5.46 -7.68 0.04
N THR A 20 -5.35 -6.50 0.66
CA THR A 20 -5.08 -5.24 -0.03
C THR A 20 -3.67 -4.76 0.28
N VAL A 21 -3.05 -4.13 -0.72
CA VAL A 21 -1.81 -3.37 -0.54
C VAL A 21 -2.08 -1.94 -0.99
N THR A 22 -1.78 -0.97 -0.13
CA THR A 22 -2.01 0.45 -0.40
C THR A 22 -0.89 1.32 0.16
N LEU A 23 -0.82 2.57 -0.33
CA LEU A 23 0.08 3.58 0.19
C LEU A 23 -0.72 4.62 0.99
N GLU A 24 -0.15 5.03 2.12
CA GLU A 24 -0.78 5.92 3.09
C GLU A 24 0.16 7.08 3.43
N THR A 25 -0.40 8.25 3.72
CA THR A 25 0.36 9.43 4.14
C THR A 25 -0.21 9.94 5.46
N PRO A 26 0.27 9.42 6.60
CA PRO A 26 -0.27 9.81 7.90
C PRO A 26 0.16 11.23 8.29
N LEU A 27 -0.45 11.75 9.34
CA LEU A 27 -0.01 12.98 10.00
C LEU A 27 1.37 12.73 10.64
N LYS A 28 2.31 13.64 10.41
CA LYS A 28 3.63 13.57 11.06
C LYS A 28 3.49 13.91 12.54
N GLU A 29 3.96 13.02 13.40
CA GLU A 29 4.06 13.22 14.84
C GLU A 29 5.46 12.78 15.31
N ASP A 30 6.19 13.68 15.98
CA ASP A 30 7.52 13.34 16.52
C ASP A 30 7.41 12.54 17.84
N LYS A 31 6.31 12.74 18.58
CA LYS A 31 5.88 11.89 19.70
C LYS A 31 4.44 11.47 19.44
N LEU A 32 4.19 10.16 19.42
CA LEU A 32 2.87 9.62 19.16
C LEU A 32 1.87 10.09 20.23
N SER A 33 0.84 10.83 19.81
CA SER A 33 -0.24 11.26 20.71
C SER A 33 -1.19 10.11 21.07
N GLN A 34 -1.25 9.08 20.23
CA GLN A 34 -2.06 7.87 20.36
C GLN A 34 -1.27 6.66 19.83
N GLY A 35 -1.70 5.44 20.13
CA GLY A 35 -1.07 4.25 19.58
C GLY A 35 -1.24 4.16 18.05
N GLY A 36 -0.15 4.25 17.30
CA GLY A 36 -0.12 4.07 15.84
C GLY A 36 -0.16 5.35 15.02
N VAL A 37 -0.18 5.19 13.69
CA VAL A 37 -0.22 6.32 12.75
C VAL A 37 -1.62 6.90 12.62
N ARG A 38 -1.71 8.22 12.42
CA ARG A 38 -2.99 8.93 12.38
C ARG A 38 -3.31 9.48 11.00
N PHE A 39 -4.60 9.49 10.68
CA PHE A 39 -5.16 10.02 9.44
C PHE A 39 -6.21 11.08 9.75
N ARG A 40 -6.61 11.86 8.73
CA ARG A 40 -7.61 12.92 8.87
C ARG A 40 -8.70 12.76 7.80
N LYS A 41 -9.95 12.98 8.20
CA LYS A 41 -11.09 13.10 7.27
C LYS A 41 -11.79 14.44 7.51
N PRO A 42 -11.81 15.38 6.55
CA PRO A 42 -11.16 15.32 5.24
C PRO A 42 -9.62 15.39 5.35
N SER A 43 -8.92 14.88 4.34
CA SER A 43 -7.47 15.07 4.20
C SER A 43 -7.11 16.55 4.00
N LEU A 44 -5.85 16.93 4.20
CA LEU A 44 -5.38 18.30 3.96
C LEU A 44 -5.30 18.61 2.46
N ASP A 45 -5.46 19.86 2.07
CA ASP A 45 -5.58 20.23 0.65
C ASP A 45 -4.26 20.14 -0.13
N PHE A 46 -3.12 20.25 0.57
CA PHE A 46 -1.81 20.25 -0.08
C PHE A 46 -1.31 18.84 -0.38
N PRO A 47 -0.74 18.64 -1.59
CA PRO A 47 -0.19 17.35 -1.96
C PRO A 47 1.15 17.11 -1.28
N PHE A 48 1.29 15.93 -0.70
CA PHE A 48 2.40 15.51 0.12
C PHE A 48 3.27 14.45 -0.56
N PHE A 49 2.66 13.65 -1.45
CA PHE A 49 3.37 12.73 -2.33
C PHE A 49 2.84 12.81 -3.75
N ARG A 50 3.76 12.85 -4.71
CA ARG A 50 3.52 12.78 -6.15
C ARG A 50 4.54 11.85 -6.75
N GLY A 51 4.10 10.75 -7.34
CA GLY A 51 5.06 9.80 -7.89
C GLY A 51 4.42 8.59 -8.51
N THR A 52 5.22 7.89 -9.31
CA THR A 52 4.80 6.65 -9.95
C THR A 52 5.19 5.46 -9.08
N VAL A 53 4.22 4.58 -8.84
CA VAL A 53 4.42 3.28 -8.21
C VAL A 53 4.22 2.20 -9.26
N ARG A 54 5.17 1.26 -9.34
CA ARG A 54 5.04 0.06 -10.19
C ARG A 54 4.70 -1.13 -9.32
N LEU A 55 3.65 -1.84 -9.69
CA LEU A 55 3.19 -3.07 -9.06
C LEU A 55 3.41 -4.23 -10.03
N ARG A 56 3.96 -5.34 -9.55
CA ARG A 56 4.01 -6.61 -10.30
C ARG A 56 3.51 -7.74 -9.41
N TYR A 57 2.57 -8.52 -9.93
CA TYR A 57 1.93 -9.61 -9.19
C TYR A 57 1.25 -10.57 -10.16
N PHE A 58 0.88 -11.76 -9.67
CA PHE A 58 -0.06 -12.64 -10.36
C PHE A 58 -1.48 -12.36 -9.87
N ASP A 59 -2.40 -12.11 -10.81
CA ASP A 59 -3.80 -11.90 -10.49
C ASP A 59 -4.51 -13.20 -10.09
N ASP A 60 -5.81 -13.11 -9.80
CA ASP A 60 -6.61 -14.25 -9.36
C ASP A 60 -6.81 -15.32 -10.43
N GLN A 61 -6.50 -15.02 -11.70
CA GLN A 61 -6.52 -15.97 -12.82
C GLN A 61 -5.13 -16.56 -13.09
N GLY A 62 -4.11 -16.22 -12.27
CA GLY A 62 -2.73 -16.67 -12.46
C GLY A 62 -2.01 -15.94 -13.61
N GLN A 63 -2.51 -14.80 -14.07
CA GLN A 63 -1.84 -14.00 -15.09
C GLN A 63 -0.90 -13.00 -14.44
N GLN A 64 0.32 -12.89 -14.96
CA GLN A 64 1.25 -11.86 -14.52
C GLN A 64 0.74 -10.47 -14.96
N LYS A 65 0.58 -9.56 -13.99
CA LYS A 65 0.23 -8.17 -14.22
C LYS A 65 1.39 -7.26 -13.85
N THR A 66 1.60 -6.25 -14.68
CA THR A 66 2.45 -5.10 -14.37
C THR A 66 1.57 -3.86 -14.47
N ARG A 67 1.46 -3.10 -13.38
CA ARG A 67 0.64 -1.88 -13.31
C ARG A 67 1.50 -0.71 -12.88
N TYR A 68 1.37 0.40 -13.59
CA TYR A 68 1.96 1.68 -13.19
C TYR A 68 0.83 2.57 -12.71
N VAL A 69 0.96 3.09 -11.50
CA VAL A 69 -0.03 4.01 -10.90
C VAL A 69 0.68 5.31 -10.60
N HIS A 70 0.21 6.40 -11.20
CA HIS A 70 0.63 7.73 -10.79
C HIS A 70 -0.20 8.16 -9.58
N LEU A 71 0.46 8.33 -8.44
CA LEU A 71 -0.18 8.71 -7.20
C LEU A 71 -0.09 10.20 -7.00
N TRP A 72 -1.22 10.78 -6.62
CA TRP A 72 -1.33 12.13 -6.12
C TRP A 72 -1.96 12.07 -4.73
N HIS A 73 -1.17 12.39 -3.70
CA HIS A 73 -1.52 12.06 -2.33
C HIS A 73 -1.49 13.27 -1.41
N ARG A 74 -2.48 13.37 -0.54
CA ARG A 74 -2.66 14.45 0.44
C ARG A 74 -2.26 13.98 1.84
N THR A 75 -1.84 14.91 2.70
CA THR A 75 -1.52 14.59 4.08
C THR A 75 -2.76 14.14 4.86
N GLY A 76 -2.62 13.07 5.65
CA GLY A 76 -3.71 12.45 6.39
C GLY A 76 -4.61 11.54 5.54
N GLN A 77 -4.20 11.19 4.31
CA GLN A 77 -4.97 10.35 3.39
C GLN A 77 -4.55 8.88 3.43
N VAL A 78 -5.54 8.00 3.27
CA VAL A 78 -5.39 6.58 2.92
C VAL A 78 -5.90 6.41 1.49
N LEU A 79 -5.11 5.84 0.59
CA LEU A 79 -5.56 5.54 -0.77
C LEU A 79 -6.50 4.34 -0.80
N GLU A 80 -7.36 4.35 -1.81
CA GLU A 80 -7.96 3.13 -2.33
C GLU A 80 -6.88 2.08 -2.64
N PRO A 81 -7.18 0.78 -2.43
CA PRO A 81 -6.21 -0.29 -2.68
C PRO A 81 -5.53 -0.17 -4.04
N LEU A 82 -4.20 -0.15 -4.02
CA LEU A 82 -3.41 -0.17 -5.25
C LEU A 82 -3.49 -1.54 -5.93
N VAL A 83 -3.60 -2.59 -5.11
CA VAL A 83 -3.94 -3.95 -5.53
C VAL A 83 -4.80 -4.62 -4.44
N GLN A 84 -5.74 -5.43 -4.89
CA GLN A 84 -6.54 -6.34 -4.07
C GLN A 84 -6.43 -7.74 -4.68
N LEU A 85 -6.09 -8.73 -3.87
CA LEU A 85 -5.91 -10.12 -4.29
C LEU A 85 -6.68 -11.06 -3.37
N VAL A 86 -7.26 -12.11 -3.95
CA VAL A 86 -7.83 -13.21 -3.17
C VAL A 86 -6.76 -14.29 -3.01
N LEU A 87 -6.39 -14.61 -1.78
CA LEU A 87 -5.48 -15.72 -1.48
C LEU A 87 -6.30 -16.93 -1.03
N PRO A 88 -6.38 -18.02 -1.83
CA PRO A 88 -6.99 -19.27 -1.38
C PRO A 88 -6.24 -19.89 -0.17
N PRO A 89 -6.84 -20.88 0.51
CA PRO A 89 -6.24 -21.53 1.67
C PRO A 89 -4.85 -22.08 1.36
N SER A 90 -3.92 -21.92 2.30
CA SER A 90 -2.55 -22.45 2.20
C SER A 90 -1.76 -21.98 0.97
N THR A 91 -2.16 -20.85 0.35
CA THR A 91 -1.44 -20.29 -0.80
C THR A 91 -0.48 -19.16 -0.41
N LYS A 92 0.48 -18.92 -1.30
CA LYS A 92 1.39 -17.78 -1.22
C LYS A 92 1.33 -17.00 -2.53
N ARG A 93 1.47 -15.68 -2.44
CA ARG A 93 1.61 -14.78 -3.59
C ARG A 93 2.69 -13.75 -3.33
N ILE A 94 3.41 -13.39 -4.39
CA ILE A 94 4.41 -12.34 -4.34
C ILE A 94 3.82 -11.09 -4.97
N VAL A 95 3.87 -9.98 -4.23
CA VAL A 95 3.60 -8.64 -4.75
C VAL A 95 4.89 -7.85 -4.71
N LEU A 96 5.35 -7.38 -5.87
CA LEU A 96 6.48 -6.47 -5.98
C LEU A 96 5.96 -5.04 -6.06
N VAL A 97 6.49 -4.17 -5.21
CA VAL A 97 6.15 -2.75 -5.18
C VAL A 97 7.44 -1.96 -5.36
N ASP A 98 7.57 -1.30 -6.51
CA ASP A 98 8.68 -0.41 -6.79
C ASP A 98 8.18 1.05 -6.63
N VAL A 99 8.82 1.80 -5.75
CA VAL A 99 8.50 3.20 -5.46
C VAL A 99 9.71 4.06 -5.78
N ILE A 100 9.56 4.94 -6.78
CA ILE A 100 10.53 6.01 -7.01
C ILE A 100 10.18 7.13 -6.03
N TYR A 101 10.96 7.25 -4.97
CA TYR A 101 10.81 8.28 -3.95
C TYR A 101 11.47 9.56 -4.44
N PRO A 102 10.70 10.60 -4.79
CA PRO A 102 11.25 11.81 -5.35
C PRO A 102 11.91 12.65 -4.25
N PRO A 103 12.93 13.45 -4.61
CA PRO A 103 13.75 14.17 -3.64
C PRO A 103 12.98 15.22 -2.83
N ASP A 104 11.83 15.66 -3.32
CA ASP A 104 10.93 16.64 -2.70
C ASP A 104 9.82 15.99 -1.84
N SER A 105 9.78 14.65 -1.73
CA SER A 105 8.79 13.99 -0.88
C SER A 105 9.07 14.21 0.60
N THR A 106 8.05 14.67 1.32
CA THR A 106 8.11 14.88 2.77
C THR A 106 7.63 13.59 3.47
N PRO A 107 8.43 12.93 4.31
CA PRO A 107 7.97 11.77 5.08
C PRO A 107 6.98 12.19 6.20
N PRO A 108 6.16 11.27 6.73
CA PRO A 108 6.16 9.81 6.51
C PRO A 108 5.23 9.32 5.39
N GLN A 109 5.59 8.18 4.78
CA GLN A 109 4.75 7.36 3.90
C GLN A 109 4.72 5.94 4.45
N VAL A 110 3.56 5.30 4.42
CA VAL A 110 3.37 3.94 4.92
C VAL A 110 2.85 3.06 3.79
N LEU A 111 3.52 1.94 3.55
CA LEU A 111 2.97 0.87 2.71
C LEU A 111 2.22 -0.10 3.62
N SER A 112 0.89 -0.15 3.46
CA SER A 112 0.01 -0.95 4.29
C SER A 112 -0.42 -2.21 3.56
N VAL A 113 -0.30 -3.35 4.26
CA VAL A 113 -0.86 -4.64 3.85
C VAL A 113 -1.98 -4.98 4.83
N ARG A 114 -3.19 -5.17 4.33
CA ARG A 114 -4.36 -5.45 5.17
C ARG A 114 -5.16 -6.62 4.63
N THR A 115 -5.52 -7.54 5.52
CA THR A 115 -6.59 -8.50 5.26
C THR A 115 -7.92 -7.78 5.44
N LEU A 116 -8.81 -7.89 4.47
CA LEU A 116 -10.18 -7.38 4.60
C LEU A 116 -11.02 -8.41 5.34
N ASP A 117 -11.59 -8.01 6.47
CA ASP A 117 -12.59 -8.80 7.17
C ASP A 117 -13.85 -8.90 6.28
N LYS A 118 -14.58 -10.01 6.40
CA LYS A 118 -15.90 -10.20 5.77
C LYS A 118 -16.99 -9.53 6.58
#